data_AF-A0A2V5Y521-F1
#
_entry.id   AF-A0A2V5Y521-F1
#
_cell.length_a   1.000
_cell.length_b   1.000
_cell.length_c   1.000
_cell.angle_alpha   90.00
_cell.angle_beta   90.00
_cell.angle_gamma   90.00
#
_symmetry.space_group_name_H-M   'P 1'
#
loop_
_entity.id
_entity.type
_entity.pdbx_description
1 polymer ?
#
loop_
_entity_poly.entity_id
_entity_poly.type
_entity_poly.pdbx_seq_one_letter_code
_entity_poly.pdbx_strand_id
1 'polypeptide(L)'
;GFPESHAISFAILAYGSAYLKVHRPPEFYASLINNQPMGFYTPATIVKDAQRHGVKVKPVCVMKSDWRCSVVDDNTFRLGLCVTNGLRQEHSKELVSQRQDRQFESLEDFKRRVPLTKDELRTLAELGALNCFAEHRRAAMWEVEETVHDDLLNRAILGSAG
;
A
#
# COMPACT_ATOMS: atom_id res chain seq x y z
N GLY A 1 21.71 39.80 14.86
CA GLY A 1 20.83 39.26 15.91
C GLY A 1 19.84 38.30 15.28
N PHE A 2 19.50 37.21 15.98
CA PHE A 2 18.49 36.25 15.50
C PHE A 2 17.09 36.72 15.92
N PRO A 3 16.07 36.68 15.06
CA PRO A 3 14.70 37.09 15.42
C PRO A 3 14.06 36.08 16.40
N GLU A 4 14.01 36.45 17.67
CA GLU A 4 13.61 35.57 18.79
C GLU A 4 12.18 35.01 18.66
N SER A 5 11.21 35.83 18.25
CA SER A 5 9.82 35.40 18.07
C SER A 5 9.66 34.34 16.98
N HIS A 6 10.42 34.47 15.89
CA HIS A 6 10.49 33.47 14.82
C HIS A 6 11.17 32.20 15.33
N ALA A 7 12.24 32.31 16.13
CA ALA A 7 12.93 31.18 16.76
C ALA A 7 11.97 30.31 17.58
N ILE A 8 11.23 30.95 18.49
CA ILE A 8 10.35 30.27 19.43
C ILE A 8 9.24 29.52 18.69
N SER A 9 8.67 30.13 17.65
CA SER A 9 7.63 29.50 16.84
C SER A 9 8.09 28.19 16.19
N PHE A 10 9.31 28.17 15.61
CA PHE A 10 9.88 26.93 15.06
C PHE A 10 10.30 25.94 16.15
N ALA A 11 10.81 26.42 17.28
CA ALA A 11 11.23 25.56 18.39
C ALA A 11 10.06 24.74 18.95
N ILE A 12 8.86 25.34 19.06
CA ILE A 12 7.65 24.63 19.50
C ILE A 12 7.29 23.50 18.53
N LEU A 13 7.33 23.75 17.21
CA LEU A 13 7.04 22.73 16.20
C LEU A 13 8.09 21.61 16.18
N ALA A 14 9.37 21.97 16.30
CA ALA A 14 10.46 21.00 16.37
C ALA A 14 10.35 20.13 17.62
N TYR A 15 10.05 20.73 18.77
CA TYR A 15 9.84 20.02 20.03
C TYR A 15 8.63 19.08 19.95
N GLY A 16 7.48 19.56 19.45
CA GLY A 16 6.30 18.73 19.27
C GLY A 16 6.55 17.54 18.34
N SER A 17 7.29 17.76 17.25
CA SER A 17 7.68 16.69 16.33
C SER A 17 8.60 15.67 16.99
N ALA A 18 9.61 16.13 17.75
CA ALA A 18 10.51 15.25 18.49
C ALA A 18 9.78 14.45 19.57
N TYR A 19 8.86 15.08 20.29
CA TYR A 19 8.01 14.42 21.29
C TYR A 19 7.19 13.29 20.66
N LEU A 20 6.51 13.54 19.53
CA LEU A 20 5.78 12.50 18.81
C LEU A 20 6.70 11.39 18.30
N LYS A 21 7.88 11.73 17.79
CA LYS A 21 8.86 10.74 17.32
C LYS A 21 9.30 9.78 18.44
N VAL A 22 9.44 10.28 19.67
CA VAL A 22 9.86 9.48 20.84
C VAL A 22 8.70 8.69 21.44
N HIS A 23 7.53 9.31 21.60
CA HIS A 23 6.41 8.73 22.37
C HIS A 23 5.33 8.07 21.53
N ARG A 24 5.21 8.43 20.24
CA ARG A 24 4.23 7.91 19.27
C ARG A 24 4.86 7.67 17.88
N PRO A 25 5.90 6.82 17.81
CA PRO A 25 6.65 6.66 16.57
C PRO A 25 5.80 6.16 15.38
N PRO A 26 4.97 5.11 15.50
CA PRO A 26 4.15 4.64 14.37
C PRO A 26 3.20 5.72 13.84
N GLU A 27 2.52 6.46 14.71
CA GLU A 27 1.62 7.56 14.35
C GLU A 27 2.39 8.68 13.66
N PHE A 28 3.57 9.04 14.17
CA PHE A 28 4.44 10.07 13.58
C PHE A 28 4.83 9.70 12.15
N TYR A 29 5.36 8.49 11.93
CA TYR A 29 5.81 8.06 10.60
C TYR A 29 4.65 7.83 9.62
N ALA A 30 3.56 7.23 10.07
CA ALA A 30 2.37 7.05 9.23
C ALA A 30 1.81 8.40 8.79
N SER A 31 1.75 9.38 9.70
CA SER A 31 1.28 10.74 9.38
C SER A 31 2.22 11.45 8.42
N LEU A 32 3.54 11.29 8.57
CA LEU A 32 4.52 11.91 7.69
C LEU A 32 4.43 11.37 6.25
N ILE A 33 4.18 10.07 6.08
CA ILE A 33 3.98 9.44 4.78
C ILE A 33 2.63 9.88 4.17
N ASN A 34 1.58 9.96 4.98
CA ASN A 34 0.24 10.34 4.52
C ASN A 34 0.12 11.80 4.05
N ASN A 35 1.02 12.68 4.49
CA ASN A 35 1.04 14.09 4.11
C ASN A 35 2.07 14.39 3.00
N GLN A 36 2.60 13.37 2.31
CA GLN A 36 3.50 13.60 1.18
C GLN A 36 2.76 14.29 0.00
N PRO A 37 3.45 15.16 -0.79
CA PRO A 37 4.88 15.50 -0.68
C PRO A 37 5.14 16.60 0.37
N MET A 38 5.76 16.25 1.49
CA MET A 38 6.14 17.17 2.56
C MET A 38 7.67 17.11 2.72
N GLY A 39 8.34 18.12 2.17
CA GLY A 39 9.78 18.32 2.32
C GLY A 39 10.66 17.48 1.40
N PHE A 40 11.92 17.28 1.84
CA PHE A 40 13.03 16.76 1.03
C PHE A 40 13.21 15.24 1.10
N TYR A 41 12.47 14.55 1.98
CA TYR A 41 12.66 13.11 2.21
C TYR A 41 11.66 12.27 1.45
N THR A 42 12.16 11.31 0.69
CA THR A 42 11.31 10.33 0.01
C THR A 42 10.62 9.40 1.02
N PRO A 43 9.45 8.83 0.69
CA PRO A 43 8.79 7.83 1.53
C PRO A 43 9.72 6.67 1.94
N ALA A 44 10.61 6.25 1.05
CA ALA A 44 11.60 5.20 1.33
C ALA A 44 12.60 5.60 2.42
N THR A 45 13.05 6.87 2.43
CA THR A 45 13.93 7.39 3.49
C THR A 45 13.20 7.42 4.83
N ILE A 46 11.94 7.83 4.84
CA ILE A 46 11.10 7.86 6.05
C ILE A 46 10.91 6.45 6.61
N VAL A 47 10.61 5.46 5.76
CA VAL A 47 10.47 4.05 6.17
C VAL A 47 11.77 3.51 6.77
N LYS A 48 12.93 3.81 6.16
CA LYS A 48 14.24 3.41 6.70
C LYS A 48 14.53 4.07 8.05
N ASP A 49 14.17 5.33 8.23
CA ASP A 49 14.32 6.01 9.51
C ASP A 49 13.44 5.36 10.59
N ALA A 50 12.19 5.03 10.27
CA ALA A 50 11.29 4.32 11.17
C ALA A 50 11.87 2.98 11.64
N GLN A 51 12.39 2.18 10.70
CA GLN A 51 13.05 0.91 11.00
C GLN A 51 14.26 1.07 11.93
N ARG A 52 15.07 2.13 11.73
CA ARG A 52 16.22 2.44 12.61
C ARG A 52 15.79 2.82 14.03
N HIS A 53 14.60 3.40 14.18
CA HIS A 53 14.01 3.73 15.49
C HIS A 53 13.20 2.57 16.08
N GLY A 54 13.36 1.34 15.56
CA GLY A 54 12.71 0.14 16.11
C GLY A 54 11.25 -0.04 15.69
N VAL A 55 10.73 0.80 14.79
CA VAL A 55 9.36 0.71 14.29
C VAL A 55 9.25 -0.38 13.24
N LYS A 56 8.30 -1.29 13.42
CA LYS A 56 7.99 -2.33 12.45
C LYS A 56 7.11 -1.75 11.34
N VAL A 57 7.56 -1.91 10.10
CA VAL A 57 6.81 -1.42 8.93
C VAL A 57 6.23 -2.60 8.18
N LYS A 58 4.90 -2.74 8.19
CA LYS A 58 4.20 -3.77 7.41
C LYS A 58 4.02 -3.28 5.97
N PRO A 59 4.32 -4.13 4.97
CA PRO A 59 4.15 -3.76 3.57
C PRO A 59 2.68 -3.54 3.22
N VAL A 60 2.46 -2.95 2.05
CA VAL A 60 1.13 -2.83 1.44
C VAL A 60 0.54 -4.23 1.26
N CYS A 61 -0.75 -4.39 1.54
CA CYS A 61 -1.48 -5.64 1.38
C CYS A 61 -2.90 -5.36 0.94
N VAL A 62 -3.37 -5.96 -0.14
CA VAL A 62 -4.72 -5.68 -0.68
C VAL A 62 -5.85 -6.04 0.31
N MET A 63 -5.65 -7.07 1.14
CA MET A 63 -6.62 -7.46 2.16
C MET A 63 -6.61 -6.59 3.42
N LYS A 64 -5.55 -5.82 3.70
CA LYS A 64 -5.38 -5.15 5.00
C LYS A 64 -5.02 -3.66 4.94
N SER A 65 -4.45 -3.18 3.84
CA SER A 65 -4.03 -1.79 3.67
C SER A 65 -5.19 -0.94 3.16
N ASP A 66 -5.38 0.23 3.75
CA ASP A 66 -6.28 1.25 3.21
C ASP A 66 -5.54 2.13 2.20
N TRP A 67 -6.23 3.16 1.70
CA TRP A 67 -5.58 4.20 0.89
C TRP A 67 -4.42 4.86 1.64
N ARG A 68 -4.65 5.26 2.90
CA ARG A 68 -3.64 5.88 3.77
C ARG A 68 -2.91 4.84 4.60
N CYS A 69 -1.67 5.15 5.01
CA CYS A 69 -0.94 4.40 6.02
C CYS A 69 -1.75 4.38 7.33
N SER A 70 -1.84 3.21 7.96
CA SER A 70 -2.59 3.00 9.19
C SER A 70 -1.68 2.44 10.30
N VAL A 71 -1.98 2.80 11.54
CA VAL A 71 -1.26 2.26 12.71
C VAL A 71 -1.91 0.95 13.12
N VAL A 72 -1.08 -0.07 13.34
CA VAL A 72 -1.54 -1.43 13.69
C VAL A 72 -1.43 -1.67 15.19
N ASP A 73 -0.32 -1.23 15.79
CA ASP A 73 -0.03 -1.34 17.21
C ASP A 73 1.01 -0.27 17.61
N ASP A 74 1.37 -0.21 18.90
CA ASP A 74 2.27 0.80 19.48
C ASP A 74 3.67 0.85 18.85
N ASN A 75 4.08 -0.19 18.12
CA ASN A 75 5.38 -0.26 17.47
C ASN A 75 5.30 -0.54 15.97
N THR A 76 4.09 -0.59 15.40
CA THR A 76 3.89 -1.05 14.02
C THR A 76 2.91 -0.16 13.27
N PHE A 77 3.31 0.28 12.08
CA PHE A 77 2.39 0.84 11.11
C PHE A 77 2.42 0.03 9.80
N ARG A 78 1.33 0.13 9.05
CA ARG A 78 1.15 -0.50 7.74
C ARG A 78 1.17 0.56 6.67
N LEU A 79 1.90 0.29 5.59
CA LEU A 79 1.90 1.13 4.40
C LEU A 79 0.53 1.08 3.71
N GLY A 80 0.02 2.26 3.37
CA GLY A 80 -1.20 2.44 2.59
C GLY A 80 -0.96 2.28 1.09
N LEU A 81 -2.03 2.13 0.31
CA LEU A 81 -1.96 2.08 -1.15
C LEU A 81 -1.44 3.40 -1.76
N CYS A 82 -1.50 4.52 -1.04
CA CYS A 82 -1.00 5.81 -1.52
C CYS A 82 0.51 5.84 -1.80
N VAL A 83 1.30 4.89 -1.28
CA VAL A 83 2.75 4.83 -1.54
C VAL A 83 3.11 4.05 -2.80
N THR A 84 2.14 3.42 -3.45
CA THR A 84 2.38 2.60 -4.65
C THR A 84 2.38 3.48 -5.89
N ASN A 85 3.56 3.72 -6.46
CA ASN A 85 3.70 4.45 -7.72
C ASN A 85 3.03 3.65 -8.86
N GLY A 86 2.15 4.30 -9.62
CA GLY A 86 1.46 3.68 -10.77
C GLY A 86 0.05 3.17 -10.47
N LEU A 87 -0.36 3.09 -9.20
CA LEU A 87 -1.74 2.76 -8.85
C LEU A 87 -2.62 4.00 -8.86
N ARG A 88 -3.73 3.97 -9.59
CA ARG A 88 -4.66 5.09 -9.59
C ARG A 88 -5.43 5.17 -8.28
N GLN A 89 -5.66 6.39 -7.81
CA GLN A 89 -6.41 6.62 -6.58
C GLN A 89 -7.85 6.12 -6.68
N GLU A 90 -8.49 6.26 -7.85
CA GLU A 90 -9.82 5.73 -8.15
C GLU A 90 -9.90 4.22 -7.92
N HIS A 91 -9.00 3.45 -8.52
CA HIS A 91 -8.95 1.99 -8.37
C HIS A 91 -8.61 1.56 -6.94
N SER A 92 -7.76 2.33 -6.26
CA SER A 92 -7.44 2.07 -4.85
C SER A 92 -8.65 2.27 -3.93
N LYS A 93 -9.47 3.29 -4.20
CA LYS A 93 -10.71 3.54 -3.45
C LYS A 93 -11.74 2.45 -3.74
N GLU A 94 -11.88 2.06 -5.00
CA GLU A 94 -12.76 0.95 -5.41
C GLU A 94 -12.35 -0.36 -4.74
N LEU A 95 -11.05 -0.68 -4.72
CA LEU A 95 -10.52 -1.83 -4.00
C LEU A 95 -10.94 -1.84 -2.54
N VAL A 96 -10.77 -0.71 -1.84
CA VAL A 96 -11.14 -0.58 -0.43
C VAL A 96 -12.66 -0.70 -0.25
N SER A 97 -13.46 -0.12 -1.14
CA SER A 97 -14.92 -0.22 -1.13
C SER A 97 -15.39 -1.67 -1.30
N GLN A 98 -14.92 -2.34 -2.35
CA GLN A 98 -15.22 -3.76 -2.60
C GLN A 98 -14.85 -4.62 -1.38
N ARG A 99 -13.68 -4.37 -0.79
CA ARG A 99 -13.24 -5.12 0.40
C ARG A 99 -14.15 -4.89 1.62
N GLN A 100 -14.70 -3.68 1.78
CA GLN A 100 -15.63 -3.38 2.87
C GLN A 100 -16.96 -4.13 2.71
N ASP A 101 -17.44 -4.31 1.47
CA ASP A 101 -18.63 -5.11 1.21
C ASP A 101 -18.39 -6.60 1.49
N ARG A 102 -17.26 -7.13 1.00
CA ARG A 102 -16.86 -8.53 1.23
C ARG A 102 -15.36 -8.68 1.05
N GLN A 103 -14.70 -9.38 1.99
CA GLN A 103 -13.29 -9.77 1.85
C GLN A 103 -13.08 -10.59 0.57
N PHE A 104 -11.88 -10.47 -0.01
CA PHE A 104 -11.49 -11.24 -1.19
C PHE A 104 -11.09 -12.66 -0.79
N GLU A 105 -11.63 -13.66 -1.47
CA GLU A 105 -11.37 -15.08 -1.16
C GLU A 105 -10.17 -15.64 -1.92
N SER A 106 -9.90 -15.12 -3.12
CA SER A 106 -8.80 -15.55 -3.98
C SER A 106 -8.31 -14.41 -4.87
N LEU A 107 -7.18 -14.63 -5.55
CA LEU A 107 -6.67 -13.70 -6.55
C LEU A 107 -7.65 -13.51 -7.72
N GLU A 108 -8.35 -14.56 -8.14
CA GLU A 108 -9.37 -14.48 -9.18
C GLU A 108 -10.59 -13.64 -8.74
N ASP A 109 -11.08 -13.82 -7.51
CA ASP A 109 -12.16 -13.00 -6.96
C ASP A 109 -11.76 -11.52 -6.93
N PHE A 110 -10.51 -11.25 -6.54
CA PHE A 110 -9.94 -9.90 -6.56
C PHE A 110 -9.88 -9.30 -7.98
N LYS A 111 -9.31 -10.03 -8.96
CA LYS A 111 -9.21 -9.60 -10.36
C LYS A 111 -10.59 -9.34 -10.98
N ARG A 112 -11.62 -10.11 -10.61
CA ARG A 112 -12.99 -9.95 -11.13
C ARG A 112 -13.71 -8.72 -10.56
N ARG A 113 -13.44 -8.38 -9.29
CA ARG A 113 -14.18 -7.35 -8.56
C ARG A 113 -13.57 -5.97 -8.66
N VAL A 114 -12.25 -5.87 -8.77
CA VAL A 114 -11.55 -4.58 -8.86
C VAL A 114 -11.06 -4.36 -10.28
N PRO A 115 -11.49 -3.28 -10.97
CA PRO A 115 -11.12 -3.03 -12.36
C PRO A 115 -9.69 -2.47 -12.47
N LEU A 116 -8.69 -3.28 -12.13
CA LEU A 116 -7.28 -2.90 -12.25
C LEU A 116 -6.75 -3.16 -13.65
N THR A 117 -5.91 -2.26 -14.13
CA THR A 117 -5.13 -2.48 -15.35
C THR A 117 -4.06 -3.56 -15.12
N LYS A 118 -3.57 -4.17 -16.20
CA LYS A 118 -2.48 -5.17 -16.12
C LYS A 118 -1.22 -4.59 -15.46
N ASP A 119 -0.89 -3.34 -15.76
CA ASP A 119 0.27 -2.65 -15.19
C ASP A 119 0.12 -2.42 -13.68
N GLU A 120 -1.08 -2.09 -13.21
CA GLU A 120 -1.38 -1.94 -11.78
C GLU A 120 -1.33 -3.27 -11.04
N LEU A 121 -1.87 -4.33 -11.63
CA LEU A 121 -1.78 -5.69 -11.07
C LEU A 121 -0.32 -6.13 -10.94
N ARG A 122 0.49 -5.90 -11.98
CA ARG A 122 1.92 -6.18 -11.96
C ARG A 122 2.63 -5.39 -10.87
N THR A 123 2.33 -4.10 -10.75
CA THR A 123 2.90 -3.23 -9.71
C THR A 123 2.56 -3.76 -8.30
N LEU A 124 1.32 -4.17 -8.06
CA LEU A 124 0.90 -4.76 -6.79
C LEU A 124 1.61 -6.09 -6.51
N ALA A 125 1.83 -6.92 -7.53
CA ALA A 125 2.56 -8.18 -7.42
C ALA A 125 4.04 -7.95 -7.07
N GLU A 126 4.71 -7.03 -7.77
CA GLU A 126 6.13 -6.68 -7.54
C GLU A 126 6.36 -6.15 -6.12
N LEU A 127 5.41 -5.34 -5.62
CA LEU A 127 5.43 -4.85 -4.23
C LEU A 127 5.17 -5.95 -3.20
N GLY A 128 4.60 -7.09 -3.62
CA GLY A 128 4.17 -8.17 -2.74
C GLY A 128 2.84 -7.89 -2.02
N ALA A 129 2.02 -6.97 -2.56
CA ALA A 129 0.72 -6.65 -1.99
C ALA A 129 -0.29 -7.80 -2.12
N LEU A 130 -0.04 -8.71 -3.07
CA LEU A 130 -0.83 -9.91 -3.36
C LEU A 130 -0.32 -11.17 -2.64
N ASN A 131 0.76 -11.08 -1.84
CA ASN A 131 1.31 -12.20 -1.05
C ASN A 131 0.35 -12.75 0.01
N CYS A 132 -0.81 -12.12 0.17
CA CYS A 132 -1.85 -12.59 1.05
C CYS A 132 -2.73 -13.67 0.40
N PHE A 133 -2.67 -13.83 -0.92
CA PHE A 133 -3.33 -14.90 -1.67
C PHE A 133 -2.40 -16.05 -2.07
N ALA A 134 -1.08 -15.82 -2.08
CA ALA A 134 -0.09 -16.81 -2.48
C ALA A 134 0.91 -17.10 -1.34
N GLU A 135 1.43 -18.32 -1.26
CA GLU A 135 2.39 -18.71 -0.22
C GLU A 135 3.66 -17.86 -0.22
N HIS A 136 4.11 -17.38 -1.41
CA HIS A 136 5.35 -16.62 -1.58
C HIS A 136 5.24 -15.51 -2.64
N ARG A 137 6.06 -14.45 -2.50
CA ARG A 137 6.11 -13.29 -3.41
C ARG A 137 6.32 -13.66 -4.89
N ARG A 138 7.15 -14.67 -5.16
CA ARG A 138 7.40 -15.15 -6.53
C ARG A 138 6.18 -15.86 -7.10
N ALA A 139 5.46 -16.66 -6.30
CA ALA A 139 4.24 -17.32 -6.73
C ALA A 139 3.15 -16.32 -7.12
N ALA A 140 2.97 -15.25 -6.32
CA ALA A 140 2.05 -14.15 -6.66
C ALA A 140 2.39 -13.43 -7.98
N MET A 141 3.68 -13.31 -8.34
CA MET A 141 4.08 -12.73 -9.63
C MET A 141 3.71 -13.67 -10.79
N TRP A 142 4.00 -14.97 -10.67
CA TRP A 142 3.65 -15.96 -11.68
C TRP A 142 2.13 -16.05 -11.91
N GLU A 143 1.33 -16.00 -10.86
CA GLU A 143 -0.15 -16.06 -10.93
C GLU A 143 -0.79 -14.77 -11.49
N VAL A 144 -0.04 -13.66 -11.51
CA VAL A 144 -0.43 -12.42 -12.19
C VAL A 144 -0.04 -12.44 -13.66
N GLU A 145 1.09 -13.05 -14.00
CA GLU A 145 1.54 -13.28 -15.39
C GLU A 145 0.80 -14.43 -16.08
N GLU A 146 0.25 -15.37 -15.31
CA GLU A 146 -0.73 -16.34 -15.76
C GLU A 146 -2.01 -15.56 -16.09
N THR A 147 -2.01 -14.99 -17.28
CA THR A 147 -3.23 -14.59 -17.98
C THR A 147 -4.19 -15.75 -17.83
N VAL A 148 -5.40 -15.48 -17.33
CA VAL A 148 -6.55 -16.33 -17.59
C VAL A 148 -6.56 -16.52 -19.10
N HIS A 149 -6.03 -17.65 -19.57
CA HIS A 149 -6.33 -18.13 -20.89
C HIS A 149 -7.82 -18.39 -20.79
N ASP A 150 -8.59 -17.41 -21.28
CA ASP A 150 -9.91 -17.70 -21.79
C ASP A 150 -9.66 -18.85 -22.76
N ASP A 151 -10.05 -20.07 -22.36
CA ASP A 151 -9.78 -21.30 -23.09
C ASP A 151 -10.42 -21.17 -24.47
N LEU A 152 -9.67 -20.60 -25.42
CA LEU A 152 -10.02 -20.51 -26.84
C LEU A 152 -10.15 -21.91 -27.45
N LEU A 153 -9.73 -22.96 -26.72
CA LEU A 153 -9.89 -24.36 -27.08
C LEU A 153 -11.25 -24.95 -26.69
N ASN A 154 -12.01 -24.38 -25.73
CA ASN A 154 -13.33 -24.91 -25.37
C ASN A 154 -14.46 -24.40 -26.28
N ARG A 155 -14.26 -23.29 -26.99
CA ARG A 155 -15.26 -22.76 -27.94
C ARG A 155 -15.25 -23.43 -29.31
N ALA A 156 -14.17 -24.16 -29.65
CA ALA A 156 -14.04 -24.82 -30.95
C ALA A 156 -14.75 -26.19 -31.03
N ILE A 157 -15.17 -26.78 -29.89
CA ILE A 157 -15.76 -28.13 -29.87
C ILE A 157 -17.30 -28.12 -29.95
N LEU A 158 -17.97 -26.98 -29.73
CA LEU A 158 -19.44 -26.87 -29.77
C LEU A 158 -20.01 -26.27 -31.08
N GLY A 159 -19.18 -26.12 -32.13
CA GLY A 159 -19.57 -25.42 -33.37
C GLY A 159 -19.69 -26.27 -34.64
N SER A 160 -19.56 -27.61 -34.59
CA SER A 160 -19.55 -28.47 -35.79
C SER A 160 -20.55 -29.62 -35.78
N ALA A 161 -21.71 -29.42 -35.16
CA ALA A 161 -22.88 -30.29 -35.35
C ALA A 161 -24.14 -29.43 -35.51
N GLY A 162 -24.47 -29.10 -36.76
CA GLY A 162 -25.65 -28.34 -37.15
C GLY A 162 -25.64 -28.08 -38.66
#